data_AF-A0ABD6EM57-F1
#
_entry.id   AF-A0ABD6EM57-F1
#
_cell.length_a   1.000
_cell.length_b   1.000
_cell.length_c   1.000
_cell.angle_alpha   90.00
_cell.angle_beta   90.00
_cell.angle_gamma   90.00
#
_symmetry.space_group_name_H-M   'P 1'
#
loop_
_entity.id
_entity.type
_entity.pdbx_description
1 polymer ?
#
loop_
_entity_poly.entity_id
_entity_poly.type
_entity_poly.pdbx_seq_one_letter_code
_entity_poly.pdbx_strand_id
1 'polypeptide(L)'
;MNNSHDTSVRTPPPQSFLRSSGSASILNETAIECPICCQVYENPKQLFCGHSLCASCVSHLAERRIPDGLGGAFDYGYGRAVYNDAPSVVCPICRTVTTIPSRGLPTNYSLSEIVSRVCDIKKTVKTCSNCSASITLDSQLCCETCDDGAEGLVGF
;
A
#
# COMPACT_ATOMS: atom_id res chain seq x y z
N MET A 1 36.58 -58.20 -22.56
CA MET A 1 36.18 -57.14 -23.51
C MET A 1 35.38 -56.09 -22.76
N ASN A 2 35.52 -54.83 -23.18
CA ASN A 2 34.84 -53.62 -22.67
C ASN A 2 33.30 -53.82 -22.67
N ASN A 3 32.45 -53.18 -21.85
CA ASN A 3 32.27 -51.75 -21.53
C ASN A 3 31.29 -51.66 -20.31
N SER A 4 30.88 -50.55 -19.66
CA SER A 4 31.05 -49.08 -19.78
C SER A 4 30.67 -48.39 -18.42
N HIS A 5 30.78 -47.05 -18.36
CA HIS A 5 30.01 -46.09 -17.52
C HIS A 5 30.39 -45.83 -16.04
N ASP A 6 31.20 -44.77 -15.92
CA ASP A 6 31.16 -43.70 -14.90
C ASP A 6 29.76 -43.35 -14.36
N THR A 7 29.66 -43.02 -13.06
CA THR A 7 28.89 -41.85 -12.58
C THR A 7 29.25 -41.44 -11.15
N SER A 8 29.54 -40.15 -10.97
CA SER A 8 29.83 -39.51 -9.69
C SER A 8 28.62 -39.47 -8.74
N VAL A 9 28.76 -40.00 -7.52
CA VAL A 9 27.79 -39.76 -6.43
C VAL A 9 28.01 -38.35 -5.88
N ARG A 10 27.32 -37.37 -6.47
CA ARG A 10 27.22 -36.02 -5.91
C ARG A 10 26.24 -36.04 -4.74
N THR A 11 26.74 -35.78 -3.54
CA THR A 11 25.92 -35.49 -2.36
C THR A 11 25.07 -34.23 -2.62
N PRO A 12 23.79 -34.19 -2.24
CA PRO A 12 22.98 -32.98 -2.36
C PRO A 12 23.53 -31.87 -1.45
N PRO A 13 23.49 -30.59 -1.87
CA PRO A 13 23.81 -29.48 -0.98
C PRO A 13 22.80 -29.40 0.18
N PRO A 14 23.20 -28.87 1.35
CA PRO A 14 22.32 -28.78 2.51
C PRO A 14 21.13 -27.86 2.22
N GLN A 15 19.93 -28.26 2.64
CA GLN A 15 18.71 -27.49 2.41
C GLN A 15 18.65 -26.25 3.31
N SER A 16 18.59 -25.09 2.66
CA SER A 16 17.83 -23.89 3.06
C SER A 16 17.72 -23.57 4.55
N PHE A 17 18.60 -22.67 5.02
CA PHE A 17 18.26 -21.76 6.12
C PHE A 17 17.76 -20.43 5.54
N LEU A 18 16.50 -20.38 5.13
CA LEU A 18 15.76 -19.11 4.97
C LEU A 18 15.56 -18.54 6.37
N ARG A 19 16.56 -17.81 6.86
CA ARG A 19 16.56 -17.22 8.20
C ARG A 19 15.61 -16.03 8.20
N SER A 20 14.43 -16.20 8.79
CA SER A 20 13.42 -15.13 8.96
C SER A 20 13.90 -14.03 9.91
N SER A 21 14.79 -13.17 9.41
CA SER A 21 15.07 -11.87 9.99
C SER A 21 13.96 -10.90 9.55
N GLY A 22 13.54 -9.99 10.43
CA GLY A 22 12.27 -9.26 10.31
C GLY A 22 12.07 -8.54 8.97
N SER A 23 10.90 -8.75 8.37
CA SER A 23 10.50 -8.15 7.09
C SER A 23 10.33 -6.63 7.21
N ALA A 24 11.40 -5.91 6.89
CA ALA A 24 11.30 -4.53 6.44
C ALA A 24 10.73 -4.52 5.01
N SER A 25 9.44 -4.79 4.87
CA SER A 25 8.74 -4.67 3.59
C SER A 25 8.90 -3.23 3.09
N ILE A 26 9.58 -3.08 1.94
CA ILE A 26 9.95 -1.79 1.33
C ILE A 26 8.73 -0.89 1.06
N LEU A 27 7.53 -1.47 1.10
CA LEU A 27 6.25 -0.83 0.87
C LEU A 27 5.30 -1.26 1.98
N ASN A 28 4.95 -0.33 2.87
CA ASN A 28 3.87 -0.53 3.82
C ASN A 28 2.54 -0.59 3.05
N GLU A 29 1.91 -1.75 3.05
CA GLU A 29 0.78 -2.05 2.15
C GLU A 29 -0.42 -1.13 2.39
N THR A 30 -0.59 -0.68 3.63
CA THR A 30 -1.62 0.29 4.05
C THR A 30 -1.41 1.71 3.51
N ALA A 31 -0.23 2.09 3.01
CA ALA A 31 0.00 3.44 2.47
C ALA A 31 -0.64 3.67 1.10
N ILE A 32 -0.91 2.60 0.35
CA ILE A 32 -1.62 2.67 -0.94
C ILE A 32 -3.11 2.38 -0.80
N GLU A 33 -3.61 2.21 0.42
CA GLU A 33 -5.01 1.89 0.71
C GLU A 33 -5.80 3.11 1.20
N CYS A 34 -7.06 3.20 0.76
CA CYS A 34 -7.98 4.23 1.18
C CYS A 34 -8.59 3.89 2.55
N PRO A 35 -8.54 4.81 3.54
CA PRO A 35 -9.01 4.58 4.91
C PRO A 35 -10.54 4.46 5.05
N ILE A 36 -11.29 4.53 3.95
CA ILE A 36 -12.76 4.44 3.93
C ILE A 36 -13.24 3.10 3.37
N CYS A 37 -12.61 2.58 2.31
CA CYS A 37 -12.98 1.29 1.72
C CYS A 37 -11.98 0.16 2.00
N CYS A 38 -10.83 0.46 2.59
CA CYS A 38 -9.73 -0.48 2.83
C CYS A 38 -9.30 -1.23 1.56
N GLN A 39 -9.38 -0.55 0.42
CA GLN A 39 -8.90 -1.02 -0.89
C GLN A 39 -7.83 -0.06 -1.40
N VAL A 40 -7.01 -0.53 -2.33
CA VAL A 40 -6.05 0.29 -3.07
C VAL A 40 -6.74 1.52 -3.68
N TYR A 41 -6.11 2.70 -3.62
CA TYR A 41 -6.72 3.94 -4.09
C TYR A 41 -7.14 3.90 -5.57
N GLU A 42 -8.44 4.08 -5.81
CA GLU A 42 -9.02 4.30 -7.13
C GLU A 42 -9.34 5.78 -7.32
N ASN A 43 -8.71 6.41 -8.32
CA ASN A 43 -8.83 7.85 -8.61
C ASN A 43 -8.71 8.73 -7.33
N PRO A 44 -7.57 8.67 -6.62
CA PRO A 44 -7.40 9.35 -5.34
C PRO A 44 -7.63 10.86 -5.46
N LYS A 45 -8.59 11.38 -4.70
CA LYS A 45 -8.93 12.79 -4.60
C LYS A 45 -8.27 13.42 -3.38
N GLN A 46 -7.60 14.55 -3.58
CA GLN A 46 -6.89 15.26 -2.52
C GLN A 46 -7.83 16.26 -1.83
N LEU A 47 -7.89 16.19 -0.50
CA LEU A 47 -8.57 17.14 0.36
C LEU A 47 -7.66 18.35 0.65
N PHE A 48 -8.21 19.47 1.13
CA PHE A 48 -7.40 20.67 1.45
C PHE A 48 -6.34 20.43 2.54
N CYS A 49 -6.53 19.42 3.38
CA CYS A 49 -5.56 18.97 4.36
C CYS A 49 -4.46 18.04 3.79
N GLY A 50 -4.36 17.89 2.47
CA GLY A 50 -3.36 17.07 1.78
C GLY A 50 -3.66 15.57 1.72
N HIS A 51 -4.49 15.05 2.63
CA HIS A 51 -4.93 13.66 2.64
C HIS A 51 -5.73 13.28 1.39
N SER A 52 -5.68 11.99 1.02
CA SER A 52 -6.37 11.46 -0.17
C SER A 52 -7.46 10.45 0.20
N LEU A 53 -8.51 10.35 -0.63
CA LEU A 53 -9.60 9.36 -0.56
C LEU A 53 -9.99 8.94 -1.99
N CYS A 54 -10.52 7.74 -2.21
CA CYS A 54 -11.06 7.38 -3.54
C CYS A 54 -12.19 8.33 -3.95
N ALA A 55 -12.35 8.58 -5.26
CA ALA A 55 -13.39 9.49 -5.77
C ALA A 55 -14.81 9.09 -5.31
N SER A 56 -15.13 7.78 -5.36
CA SER A 56 -16.39 7.21 -4.85
C SER A 56 -16.59 7.44 -3.34
N CYS A 57 -15.52 7.30 -2.56
CA CYS A 57 -15.54 7.53 -1.11
C CYS A 57 -15.82 8.99 -0.76
N VAL A 58 -15.28 9.94 -1.53
CA VAL A 58 -15.61 11.37 -1.36
C VAL A 58 -17.09 11.62 -1.64
N SER A 59 -17.62 11.10 -2.75
CA SER A 59 -19.05 11.24 -3.08
C SER A 59 -19.96 10.67 -1.98
N HIS A 60 -19.67 9.47 -1.48
CA HIS A 60 -20.46 8.84 -0.41
C HIS A 60 -20.41 9.62 0.92
N LEU A 61 -19.27 10.25 1.24
CA LEU A 61 -19.16 11.09 2.44
C LEU A 61 -19.85 12.45 2.31
N ALA A 62 -19.93 12.99 1.09
CA ALA A 62 -20.67 14.22 0.80
C ALA A 62 -22.19 13.98 0.81
N GLU A 63 -22.68 12.91 0.20
CA GLU A 63 -24.10 12.56 0.12
C GLU A 63 -24.71 12.29 1.51
N ARG A 64 -23.95 11.63 2.40
CA ARG A 64 -24.34 11.37 3.80
C ARG A 64 -24.58 12.63 4.66
N ARG A 65 -24.45 13.84 4.10
CA ARG A 65 -24.74 15.12 4.77
C ARG A 65 -26.05 15.79 4.31
N ILE A 66 -26.78 15.20 3.35
CA ILE A 66 -28.09 15.67 2.90
C ILE A 66 -29.19 14.82 3.59
N PRO A 67 -30.33 15.41 3.99
CA PRO A 67 -31.18 14.79 5.02
C PRO A 67 -32.38 14.04 4.45
N ASP A 68 -32.45 12.74 4.70
CA ASP A 68 -33.73 12.09 4.94
C ASP A 68 -34.36 12.72 6.21
N GLY A 69 -35.65 13.01 6.17
CA GLY A 69 -36.39 13.80 7.17
C GLY A 69 -36.60 13.14 8.54
N LEU A 70 -35.69 12.27 9.00
CA LEU A 70 -35.66 11.74 10.36
C LEU A 70 -34.32 12.11 11.02
N GLY A 71 -34.38 13.10 11.92
CA GLY A 71 -33.24 13.55 12.70
C GLY A 71 -32.68 12.44 13.60
N GLY A 72 -31.59 11.80 13.15
CA GLY A 72 -30.75 10.95 13.98
C GLY A 72 -30.02 11.79 15.02
N ALA A 73 -30.56 11.87 16.23
CA ALA A 73 -29.92 12.54 17.36
C ALA A 73 -28.64 11.81 17.76
N PHE A 74 -27.49 12.35 17.36
CA PHE A 74 -26.22 12.13 18.05
C PHE A 74 -25.53 13.47 18.30
N ASP A 75 -25.05 13.62 19.52
CA ASP A 75 -24.71 14.87 20.18
C ASP A 75 -23.36 15.49 19.70
N TYR A 76 -23.24 16.81 19.88
CA TYR A 76 -22.23 17.79 19.43
C TYR A 76 -22.61 18.61 18.19
N GLY A 77 -23.47 19.60 18.42
CA GLY A 77 -24.11 20.40 17.37
C GLY A 77 -23.29 21.55 16.78
N TYR A 78 -23.41 21.71 15.45
CA TYR A 78 -23.69 23.01 14.81
C TYR A 78 -24.41 22.78 13.46
N GLY A 79 -25.50 22.01 13.48
CA GLY A 79 -26.27 21.67 12.29
C GLY A 79 -27.19 22.81 11.85
N ARG A 80 -26.75 23.62 10.88
CA ARG A 80 -27.63 24.56 10.15
C ARG A 80 -27.83 24.04 8.72
N ALA A 81 -29.04 23.59 8.40
CA ALA A 81 -29.42 23.27 7.04
C ALA A 81 -29.50 24.57 6.21
N VAL A 82 -28.46 24.85 5.43
CA VAL A 82 -28.42 25.98 4.50
C VAL A 82 -28.51 25.42 3.08
N TYR A 83 -29.67 25.60 2.44
CA TYR A 83 -29.96 25.17 1.05
C TYR A 83 -29.13 25.89 -0.05
N ASN A 84 -28.00 26.50 0.32
CA ASN A 84 -27.10 27.26 -0.57
C ASN A 84 -25.60 27.01 -0.26
N ASP A 85 -25.26 26.19 0.73
CA ASP A 85 -23.85 25.90 1.03
C ASP A 85 -23.26 24.89 0.04
N ALA A 86 -22.05 25.15 -0.43
CA ALA A 86 -21.35 24.28 -1.36
C ALA A 86 -21.07 22.90 -0.72
N PRO A 87 -21.19 21.79 -1.48
CA PRO A 87 -21.00 20.45 -0.94
C PRO A 87 -19.64 20.33 -0.26
N SER A 88 -19.58 19.73 0.93
CA SER A 88 -18.35 19.63 1.72
C SER A 88 -18.19 18.28 2.39
N VAL A 89 -16.94 17.86 2.54
CA VAL A 89 -16.54 16.60 3.17
C VAL A 89 -15.61 16.88 4.35
N VAL A 90 -15.75 16.09 5.43
CA VAL A 90 -14.82 16.12 6.57
C VAL A 90 -13.79 15.02 6.37
N CYS A 91 -12.50 15.37 6.49
CA CYS A 91 -11.42 14.39 6.40
C CYS A 91 -11.53 13.36 7.54
N PRO A 92 -11.58 12.05 7.27
CA PRO A 92 -11.65 11.02 8.33
C PRO A 92 -10.37 10.93 9.17
N ILE A 93 -9.23 11.36 8.62
CA ILE A 93 -7.92 11.26 9.28
C ILE A 93 -7.67 12.43 10.24
N CYS A 94 -7.88 13.67 9.78
CA CYS A 94 -7.53 14.89 10.55
C CYS A 94 -8.71 15.81 10.86
N ARG A 95 -9.95 15.42 10.50
CA ARG A 95 -11.21 16.17 10.76
C ARG A 95 -11.33 17.55 10.10
N THR A 96 -10.35 17.99 9.32
CA THR A 96 -10.43 19.22 8.52
C THR A 96 -11.57 19.15 7.49
N VAL A 97 -12.39 20.21 7.43
CA VAL A 97 -13.45 20.38 6.43
C VAL A 97 -12.83 20.72 5.08
N THR A 98 -13.35 20.15 3.99
CA THR A 98 -12.98 20.46 2.62
C THR A 98 -14.23 20.72 1.79
N THR A 99 -14.38 21.94 1.30
CA THR A 99 -15.42 22.31 0.34
C THR A 99 -15.08 21.74 -1.03
N ILE A 100 -16.04 21.08 -1.67
CA ILE A 100 -15.91 20.47 -2.99
C ILE A 100 -16.31 21.55 -4.02
N PRO A 101 -15.38 22.00 -4.89
CA PRO A 101 -15.72 22.96 -5.94
C PRO A 101 -16.56 22.30 -7.03
N SER A 102 -17.26 23.08 -7.87
CA SER A 102 -18.16 22.56 -8.91
C SER A 102 -17.50 21.64 -9.95
N ARG A 103 -16.15 21.67 -10.07
CA ARG A 103 -15.36 20.75 -10.92
C ARG A 103 -14.89 19.47 -10.20
N GLY A 104 -15.26 19.30 -8.93
CA GLY A 104 -14.78 18.23 -8.05
C GLY A 104 -13.38 18.48 -7.49
N LEU A 105 -12.97 17.66 -6.52
CA LEU A 105 -11.63 17.72 -5.93
C LEU A 105 -10.54 17.30 -6.94
N PRO A 106 -9.33 17.88 -6.85
CA PRO A 106 -8.20 17.49 -7.69
C PRO A 106 -7.79 16.03 -7.43
N THR A 107 -7.33 15.34 -8.47
CA THR A 107 -6.75 14.00 -8.34
C THR A 107 -5.30 14.11 -7.89
N ASN A 108 -4.88 13.30 -6.92
CA ASN A 108 -3.51 13.18 -6.48
C ASN A 108 -2.72 12.26 -7.44
N TYR A 109 -2.20 12.83 -8.52
CA TYR A 109 -1.49 12.09 -9.55
C TYR A 109 -0.24 11.36 -9.04
N SER A 110 0.48 11.93 -8.07
CA SER A 110 1.64 11.28 -7.44
C SER A 110 1.25 10.00 -6.70
N LEU A 111 0.12 10.01 -5.98
CA LEU A 111 -0.41 8.80 -5.33
C LEU A 111 -0.89 7.77 -6.35
N SER A 112 -1.55 8.19 -7.44
CA SER A 112 -1.92 7.29 -8.55
C SER A 112 -0.70 6.61 -9.18
N GLU A 113 0.40 7.36 -9.38
CA GLU A 113 1.65 6.84 -9.93
C GLU A 113 2.34 5.85 -8.98
N ILE A 114 2.39 6.16 -7.68
CA ILE A 114 2.89 5.24 -6.65
C ILE A 114 2.05 3.96 -6.63
N VAL A 115 0.71 4.07 -6.61
CA VAL A 115 -0.21 2.92 -6.69
C VAL A 115 0.08 2.06 -7.91
N SER A 116 0.22 2.65 -9.09
CA SER A 116 0.54 1.91 -10.32
C SER A 116 1.87 1.14 -10.17
N ARG A 117 2.95 1.84 -9.79
CA ARG A 117 4.28 1.25 -9.63
C ARG A 117 4.27 0.12 -8.59
N VAL A 118 3.64 0.31 -7.43
CA VAL A 118 3.53 -0.72 -6.40
C VAL A 118 2.75 -1.93 -6.90
N CYS A 119 1.62 -1.73 -7.56
CA CYS A 119 0.83 -2.80 -8.16
C CYS A 119 1.59 -3.57 -9.24
N ASP A 120 2.43 -2.90 -10.03
CA ASP A 120 3.24 -3.55 -11.07
C ASP A 120 4.43 -4.30 -10.45
N ILE A 121 5.10 -3.72 -9.46
CA ILE A 121 6.16 -4.39 -8.70
C ILE A 121 5.61 -5.65 -7.99
N LYS A 122 4.40 -5.59 -7.40
CA LYS A 122 3.72 -6.76 -6.82
C LYS A 122 3.43 -7.88 -7.84
N LYS A 123 3.32 -7.57 -9.14
CA LYS A 123 3.19 -8.58 -10.21
C LYS A 123 4.54 -9.13 -10.69
N THR A 124 5.66 -8.46 -10.41
CA THR A 124 6.99 -8.93 -10.86
C THR A 124 7.47 -10.12 -10.02
N VAL A 125 7.22 -11.33 -10.53
CA VAL A 125 7.94 -12.54 -10.08
C VAL A 125 9.35 -12.49 -10.66
N LYS A 126 10.36 -12.46 -9.79
CA LYS A 126 11.75 -12.67 -10.20
C LYS A 126 12.08 -14.15 -10.06
N THR A 127 12.88 -14.71 -10.95
CA THR A 127 13.39 -16.08 -10.78
C THR A 127 14.87 -16.03 -10.40
N CYS A 128 15.29 -16.90 -9.48
CA CYS A 128 16.69 -17.02 -9.13
C CYS A 128 17.47 -17.64 -10.29
N SER A 129 18.47 -16.93 -10.83
CA SER A 129 19.29 -17.43 -11.94
C SER A 129 20.13 -18.67 -11.59
N ASN A 130 20.29 -18.99 -10.30
CA ASN A 130 21.07 -20.13 -9.81
C ASN A 130 20.23 -21.40 -9.57
N CYS A 131 18.96 -21.27 -9.14
CA CYS A 131 18.12 -22.42 -8.76
C CYS A 131 16.70 -22.41 -9.37
N SER A 132 16.39 -21.47 -10.26
CA SER A 132 15.09 -21.29 -10.91
C SER A 132 13.89 -21.06 -9.98
N ALA A 133 14.12 -20.87 -8.67
CA ALA A 133 13.07 -20.63 -7.69
C ALA A 133 12.38 -19.27 -7.92
N SER A 134 11.07 -19.24 -7.70
CA SER A 134 10.25 -18.02 -7.74
C SER A 134 10.49 -17.15 -6.49
N ILE A 135 11.00 -15.94 -6.70
CA ILE A 135 11.23 -14.92 -5.69
C ILE A 135 10.06 -13.93 -5.76
N THR A 136 9.30 -13.81 -4.67
CA THR A 136 8.28 -12.76 -4.49
C THR A 136 8.93 -11.49 -3.96
N LEU A 137 8.24 -10.34 -4.05
CA LEU A 137 8.80 -9.08 -3.54
C LEU A 137 9.08 -9.08 -2.03
N ASP A 138 8.31 -9.86 -1.27
CA ASP A 138 8.48 -10.05 0.17
C ASP A 138 9.70 -10.94 0.51
N SER A 139 10.24 -11.65 -0.48
CA SER A 139 11.47 -12.44 -0.36
C SER A 139 12.69 -11.51 -0.44
N GLN A 140 13.25 -11.15 0.71
CA GLN A 140 14.47 -10.35 0.79
C GLN A 140 15.64 -11.08 0.10
N LEU A 141 16.29 -10.42 -0.86
CA LEU A 141 17.46 -10.93 -1.57
C LEU A 141 18.74 -10.42 -0.90
N CYS A 142 19.32 -11.24 -0.04
CA CYS A 142 20.64 -10.98 0.53
C CYS A 142 21.74 -11.26 -0.51
N CYS A 143 22.75 -10.40 -0.56
CA CYS A 143 23.95 -10.65 -1.34
C CYS A 143 24.89 -11.55 -0.53
N GLU A 144 25.18 -12.74 -1.04
CA GLU A 144 26.03 -13.76 -0.39
C GLU A 144 27.46 -13.27 -0.08
N THR A 145 27.93 -12.21 -0.77
CA THR A 145 29.26 -11.60 -0.55
C THR A 145 29.20 -10.32 0.29
N CYS A 146 28.01 -9.85 0.65
CA CYS A 146 27.78 -8.56 1.30
C CYS A 146 27.23 -8.69 2.73
N ASP A 147 26.83 -9.89 3.14
CA ASP A 147 26.27 -10.18 4.48
C ASP A 147 27.37 -10.50 5.52
N ASP A 148 28.57 -10.91 5.07
CA ASP A 148 29.76 -11.22 5.88
C ASP A 148 30.43 -9.99 6.54
N GLY A 149 29.65 -9.01 7.00
CA GLY A 149 30.17 -7.69 7.42
C GLY A 149 29.39 -6.95 8.51
N ALA A 150 28.43 -7.58 9.19
CA ALA A 150 27.60 -6.94 10.23
C ALA A 150 27.84 -7.44 11.67
N GLU A 151 28.94 -8.15 11.92
CA GLU A 151 29.37 -8.53 13.29
C GLU A 151 30.40 -7.52 13.83
N GLY A 152 29.93 -6.57 14.64
CA GLY A 152 30.76 -5.80 15.57
C GLY A 152 31.21 -4.41 15.14
N LEU A 153 30.55 -3.38 15.68
CA LEU A 153 31.18 -2.35 16.54
C LEU A 153 30.12 -1.34 17.03
N VAL A 154 29.45 -1.67 18.13
CA VAL A 154 28.85 -0.64 19.01
C VAL A 154 29.95 -0.15 19.95
N GLY A 155 30.51 1.02 19.66
CA GLY A 155 31.55 1.61 20.49
C GLY A 155 32.16 2.88 19.91
N PHE A 156 31.54 4.02 20.23
CA PHE A 156 32.18 5.21 20.80
C PHE A 156 31.12 6.02 21.57
#